data_AF-A0A8B7I9B5-F1
#
_entry.id   AF-A0A8B7I9B5-F1
#
_cell.length_a   1.000
_cell.length_b   1.000
_cell.length_c   1.000
_cell.angle_alpha   90.00
_cell.angle_beta   90.00
_cell.angle_gamma   90.00
#
_symmetry.space_group_name_H-M   'P 1'
#
loop_
_entity.id
_entity.type
_entity.pdbx_description
1 polymer ?
#
loop_
_entity_poly.entity_id
_entity_poly.type
_entity_poly.pdbx_seq_one_letter_code
_entity_poly.pdbx_strand_id
1 'polypeptide(L)'
;MRTLDLIDEAYGFDFYILKTPKADMCSKLGMDLKRTMLLRLARKDPKLHPDDPARREAIYHKYREFVIPEEEAEWVGLSLEEAIEKQRLLEKKDPVPLFKVYAEELVNQLKEEALQKK
;
A
#
# COMPACT_ATOMS: atom_id res chain seq x y z
N MET A 1 -14.08 -30.27 -6.56
CA MET A 1 -14.92 -29.04 -6.56
C MET A 1 -13.96 -27.95 -7.02
N ARG A 2 -14.16 -27.31 -8.18
CA ARG A 2 -13.08 -26.58 -8.90
C ARG A 2 -12.13 -25.74 -8.04
N THR A 3 -12.63 -24.88 -7.15
CA THR A 3 -11.78 -24.01 -6.33
C THR A 3 -10.95 -24.79 -5.30
N LEU A 4 -11.51 -25.84 -4.69
CA LEU A 4 -10.76 -26.68 -3.75
C LEU A 4 -9.64 -27.41 -4.47
N ASP A 5 -9.94 -27.93 -5.66
CA ASP A 5 -8.96 -28.64 -6.49
C ASP A 5 -7.77 -27.72 -6.85
N LEU A 6 -8.05 -26.45 -7.20
CA LEU A 6 -7.01 -25.44 -7.48
C LEU A 6 -6.22 -25.02 -6.24
N ILE A 7 -6.83 -25.01 -5.05
CA ILE A 7 -6.14 -24.72 -3.78
C ILE A 7 -5.15 -25.84 -3.45
N ASP A 8 -5.57 -27.09 -3.66
CA ASP A 8 -4.75 -28.27 -3.46
C ASP A 8 -3.57 -28.27 -4.46
N GLU A 9 -3.81 -27.95 -5.73
CA GLU A 9 -2.76 -27.78 -6.75
C GLU A 9 -1.76 -26.65 -6.41
N ALA A 10 -2.22 -25.61 -5.74
CA ALA A 10 -1.37 -24.50 -5.29
C ALA A 10 -0.61 -24.80 -3.97
N TYR A 11 -0.86 -25.95 -3.34
CA TYR A 11 -0.32 -26.36 -2.04
C TYR A 11 -0.66 -25.40 -0.90
N GLY A 12 -1.88 -24.85 -0.94
CA GLY A 12 -2.43 -24.04 0.14
C GLY A 12 -3.19 -22.80 -0.35
N PHE A 13 -4.10 -22.36 0.51
CA PHE A 13 -4.99 -21.25 0.19
C PHE A 13 -4.24 -19.93 -0.06
N ASP A 14 -3.24 -19.63 0.77
CA ASP A 14 -2.42 -18.41 0.61
C ASP A 14 -1.71 -18.40 -0.74
N PHE A 15 -1.13 -19.53 -1.16
CA PHE A 15 -0.46 -19.66 -2.44
C PHE A 15 -1.43 -19.54 -3.60
N TYR A 16 -2.62 -20.13 -3.50
CA TYR A 16 -3.67 -19.93 -4.49
C TYR A 16 -4.00 -18.45 -4.67
N ILE A 17 -4.28 -17.73 -3.58
CA ILE A 17 -4.60 -16.30 -3.64
C ILE A 17 -3.43 -15.47 -4.21
N LEU A 18 -2.19 -15.75 -3.81
CA LEU A 18 -1.02 -14.97 -4.25
C LEU A 18 -0.62 -15.28 -5.71
N LYS A 19 -0.73 -16.55 -6.15
CA LYS A 19 -0.37 -16.98 -7.51
C LYS A 19 -1.44 -16.66 -8.54
N THR A 20 -2.72 -16.79 -8.20
CA THR A 20 -3.81 -16.60 -9.17
C THR A 20 -3.87 -15.13 -9.63
N PRO A 21 -3.82 -14.85 -10.94
CA PRO A 21 -3.90 -13.49 -11.48
C PRO A 21 -5.32 -12.93 -11.37
N LYS A 22 -5.46 -11.60 -11.48
CA LYS A 22 -6.76 -10.91 -11.35
C LYS A 22 -7.83 -11.45 -12.32
N ALA A 23 -7.42 -11.75 -13.56
CA ALA A 23 -8.31 -12.23 -14.61
C ALA A 23 -8.94 -13.60 -14.27
N ASP A 24 -8.22 -14.48 -13.56
CA ASP A 24 -8.67 -15.83 -13.24
C ASP A 24 -9.37 -15.90 -11.88
N MET A 25 -9.06 -14.97 -10.97
CA MET A 25 -9.63 -14.95 -9.62
C MET A 25 -11.11 -14.61 -9.62
N CYS A 26 -11.57 -13.76 -10.55
CA CYS A 26 -12.98 -13.39 -10.76
C CYS A 26 -13.78 -13.04 -9.49
N SER A 27 -13.12 -12.60 -8.42
CA SER A 27 -13.72 -12.37 -7.10
C SER A 27 -13.10 -11.16 -6.45
N LYS A 28 -13.95 -10.19 -6.08
CA LYS A 28 -13.53 -8.98 -5.36
C LYS A 28 -12.94 -9.32 -3.99
N LEU A 29 -13.61 -10.20 -3.26
CA LEU A 29 -13.13 -10.69 -1.96
C LEU A 29 -11.75 -11.35 -2.08
N GLY A 30 -11.53 -12.18 -3.11
CA GLY A 30 -10.22 -12.79 -3.36
C GLY A 30 -9.13 -11.73 -3.59
N MET A 31 -9.45 -10.69 -4.36
CA MET A 31 -8.51 -9.59 -4.63
C MET A 31 -8.22 -8.75 -3.39
N ASP A 32 -9.22 -8.52 -2.53
CA ASP A 32 -9.05 -7.80 -1.26
C ASP A 32 -8.21 -8.61 -0.27
N LEU A 33 -8.39 -9.94 -0.24
CA LEU A 33 -7.52 -10.85 0.51
C LEU A 33 -6.08 -10.79 -0.02
N LYS A 34 -5.90 -10.83 -1.35
CA LYS A 34 -4.60 -10.71 -2.00
C LYS A 34 -3.88 -9.41 -1.62
N ARG A 35 -4.57 -8.27 -1.72
CA ARG A 35 -4.05 -6.96 -1.28
C ARG A 35 -3.62 -6.99 0.18
N THR A 36 -4.48 -7.52 1.06
CA THR A 36 -4.20 -7.58 2.50
C THR A 36 -2.97 -8.42 2.82
N MET A 37 -2.80 -9.56 2.15
CA MET A 37 -1.62 -10.41 2.27
C MET A 37 -0.36 -9.69 1.79
N LEU A 38 -0.40 -9.08 0.59
CA LEU A 38 0.75 -8.36 0.02
C LEU A 38 1.19 -7.19 0.92
N LEU A 39 0.24 -6.43 1.48
CA LEU A 39 0.55 -5.35 2.43
C LEU A 39 1.20 -5.87 3.72
N ARG A 40 0.74 -7.01 4.25
CA ARG A 40 1.37 -7.62 5.43
C ARG A 40 2.78 -8.12 5.14
N LEU A 41 3.02 -8.65 3.93
CA LEU A 41 4.35 -9.08 3.49
C LEU A 41 5.29 -7.87 3.32
N ALA A 42 4.83 -6.79 2.70
CA ALA A 42 5.60 -5.56 2.49
C ALA A 42 5.99 -4.88 3.82
N ARG A 43 5.03 -4.75 4.75
CA ARG A 43 5.23 -4.08 6.04
C ARG A 43 5.96 -4.92 7.08
N LYS A 44 6.08 -6.24 6.88
CA LYS A 44 6.54 -7.21 7.88
C LYS A 44 5.87 -7.00 9.25
N ASP A 45 4.54 -6.93 9.23
CA ASP A 45 3.72 -6.55 10.40
C ASP A 45 4.04 -7.41 11.65
N PRO A 46 4.54 -6.81 12.75
CA PRO A 46 4.87 -7.54 13.96
C PRO A 46 3.64 -8.14 14.66
N LYS A 47 2.42 -7.73 14.30
CA LYS A 47 1.17 -8.31 14.83
C LYS A 47 0.94 -9.76 14.41
N LEU A 48 1.62 -10.24 13.36
CA LEU A 48 1.53 -11.64 12.97
C LEU A 48 2.30 -12.50 13.99
N HIS A 49 1.61 -13.30 14.79
CA HIS A 49 2.23 -14.12 15.85
C HIS A 49 3.12 -13.29 16.80
N PRO A 50 2.54 -12.39 17.61
CA PRO A 50 3.30 -11.49 18.48
C PRO A 50 4.19 -12.24 19.47
N ASP A 51 3.75 -13.39 19.94
CA ASP A 51 4.44 -14.21 20.95
C ASP A 51 5.49 -15.17 20.35
N ASP A 52 5.54 -15.33 19.02
CA ASP A 52 6.44 -16.27 18.35
C ASP A 52 7.14 -15.64 17.13
N PRO A 53 8.26 -14.93 17.37
CA PRO A 53 9.04 -14.30 16.31
C PRO A 53 9.64 -15.30 15.30
N ALA A 54 10.00 -16.51 15.75
CA ALA A 54 10.63 -17.52 14.90
C ALA A 54 9.63 -18.04 13.86
N ARG A 55 8.40 -18.34 14.29
CA ARG A 55 7.31 -18.72 13.40
C ARG A 55 6.93 -17.60 12.45
N ARG A 56 6.89 -16.34 12.93
CA ARG A 56 6.63 -15.17 12.09
C ARG A 56 7.65 -15.08 10.94
N GLU A 57 8.94 -15.16 11.25
CA GLU A 57 9.99 -15.08 10.22
C GLU A 57 9.92 -16.25 9.24
N ALA A 58 9.63 -17.47 9.72
CA ALA A 58 9.44 -18.63 8.85
C ALA A 58 8.28 -18.45 7.86
N ILE A 59 7.17 -17.84 8.29
CA ILE A 59 6.03 -17.52 7.41
C ILE A 59 6.42 -16.48 6.37
N TYR A 60 7.08 -15.39 6.76
CA TYR A 60 7.53 -14.38 5.81
C TYR A 60 8.55 -14.94 4.80
N HIS A 61 9.45 -15.80 5.25
CA HIS A 61 10.39 -16.48 4.38
C HIS A 61 9.68 -17.40 3.37
N LYS A 62 8.61 -18.10 3.77
CA LYS A 62 7.82 -18.97 2.89
C LYS A 62 7.21 -18.21 1.70
N TYR A 63 6.74 -16.98 1.91
CA TYR A 63 6.05 -16.18 0.89
C TYR A 63 6.92 -15.06 0.28
N ARG A 64 8.24 -15.12 0.46
CA ARG A 64 9.18 -14.07 0.03
C ARG A 64 9.13 -13.74 -1.47
N GLU A 65 8.72 -14.68 -2.30
CA GLU A 65 8.62 -14.52 -3.76
C GLU A 65 7.51 -13.54 -4.19
N PHE A 66 6.53 -13.29 -3.32
CA PHE A 66 5.40 -12.40 -3.59
C PHE A 66 5.56 -11.01 -2.97
N VAL A 67 6.73 -10.71 -2.40
CA VAL A 67 6.99 -9.41 -1.79
C VAL A 67 7.08 -8.37 -2.91
N ILE A 68 6.17 -7.40 -2.85
CA ILE A 68 6.16 -6.20 -3.69
C ILE A 68 6.24 -4.96 -2.78
N PRO A 69 6.67 -3.81 -3.30
CA PRO A 69 6.66 -2.57 -2.53
C PRO A 69 5.27 -2.24 -1.97
N GLU A 70 5.23 -1.64 -0.78
CA GLU A 70 3.98 -1.22 -0.15
C GLU A 70 3.18 -0.29 -1.06
N GLU A 71 3.86 0.66 -1.71
CA GLU A 71 3.26 1.62 -2.63
C GLU A 71 2.56 0.95 -3.80
N GLU A 72 3.03 -0.22 -4.26
CA GLU A 72 2.38 -0.98 -5.34
C GLU A 72 1.28 -1.89 -4.81
N ALA A 73 1.53 -2.59 -3.69
CA ALA A 73 0.59 -3.50 -3.04
C ALA A 73 -0.73 -2.81 -2.71
N GLU A 74 -0.64 -1.56 -2.29
CA GLU A 74 -1.74 -0.71 -1.89
C GLU A 74 -2.79 -0.44 -2.98
N TRP A 75 -2.44 -0.64 -4.26
CA TRP A 75 -3.35 -0.46 -5.40
C TRP A 75 -3.86 -1.78 -6.00
N VAL A 76 -3.32 -2.92 -5.54
CA VAL A 76 -3.73 -4.23 -6.05
C VAL A 76 -5.20 -4.49 -5.73
N GLY A 77 -5.96 -4.90 -6.74
CA GLY A 77 -7.35 -5.33 -6.55
C GLY A 77 -8.38 -4.21 -6.39
N LEU A 78 -7.96 -2.94 -6.41
CA LEU A 78 -8.91 -1.82 -6.43
C LEU A 78 -9.74 -1.82 -7.72
N SER A 79 -11.02 -1.45 -7.60
CA SER A 79 -11.83 -1.03 -8.73
C SER A 79 -11.41 0.38 -9.17
N LEU A 80 -11.91 0.82 -10.34
CA LEU A 80 -11.62 2.17 -10.82
C LEU A 80 -12.18 3.22 -9.85
N GLU A 81 -13.38 3.02 -9.35
CA GLU A 81 -14.05 3.92 -8.40
C GLU A 81 -13.29 4.00 -7.08
N GLU A 82 -12.85 2.85 -6.54
CA GLU A 82 -12.06 2.80 -5.31
C GLU A 82 -10.69 3.49 -5.49
N ALA A 83 -10.05 3.31 -6.65
CA ALA A 83 -8.77 3.95 -6.95
C ALA A 83 -8.92 5.47 -7.07
N ILE A 84 -9.98 5.94 -7.73
CA ILE A 84 -10.28 7.38 -7.83
C ILE A 84 -10.52 7.97 -6.44
N GLU A 85 -11.34 7.34 -5.62
CA GLU A 85 -11.64 7.84 -4.28
C GLU A 85 -10.40 7.84 -3.38
N LYS A 86 -9.57 6.79 -3.46
CA LYS A 86 -8.29 6.74 -2.75
C LYS A 86 -7.40 7.90 -3.15
N GLN A 87 -7.22 8.15 -4.46
CA GLN A 87 -6.40 9.26 -4.93
C GLN A 87 -6.96 10.62 -4.49
N ARG A 88 -8.28 10.79 -4.58
CA ARG A 88 -8.96 12.01 -4.13
C ARG A 88 -8.71 12.30 -2.66
N LEU A 89 -8.71 11.27 -1.79
CA LEU A 89 -8.43 11.41 -0.36
C LEU A 89 -6.95 11.72 -0.08
N LEU A 90 -6.02 11.16 -0.85
CA LEU A 90 -4.58 11.46 -0.72
C LEU A 90 -4.25 12.90 -1.13
N GLU A 91 -4.90 13.40 -2.18
CA GLU A 91 -4.71 14.76 -2.68
C GLU A 91 -5.55 15.80 -1.95
N LYS A 92 -6.53 15.37 -1.13
CA LYS A 92 -7.38 16.26 -0.34
C LYS A 92 -6.52 17.04 0.64
N LYS A 93 -6.21 18.28 0.28
CA LYS A 93 -5.52 19.25 1.11
C LYS A 93 -6.41 20.47 1.26
N ASP A 94 -6.52 20.97 2.48
CA ASP A 94 -7.23 22.23 2.70
C ASP A 94 -6.46 23.35 1.98
N PRO A 95 -7.18 24.29 1.33
CA PRO A 95 -6.53 25.37 0.62
C PRO A 95 -5.68 26.18 1.60
N VAL A 96 -4.42 26.40 1.25
CA VAL A 96 -3.51 27.21 2.08
C VAL A 96 -3.97 28.67 1.98
N PRO A 97 -4.28 29.36 3.09
CA PRO A 97 -4.70 30.75 3.05
C PRO A 97 -3.63 31.64 2.42
N LEU A 98 -4.03 32.49 1.46
CA LEU A 98 -3.11 33.38 0.74
C LEU A 98 -2.30 34.31 1.65
N PHE A 99 -2.84 34.66 2.82
CA PHE A 99 -2.10 35.42 3.83
C PHE A 99 -0.75 34.77 4.18
N LYS A 100 -0.71 33.44 4.34
CA LYS A 100 0.54 32.73 4.66
C LYS A 100 1.53 32.81 3.51
N VAL A 101 1.04 32.65 2.28
CA VAL A 101 1.85 32.76 1.06
C VAL A 101 2.47 34.15 0.95
N TYR A 102 1.67 35.21 1.06
CA TYR A 102 2.17 36.58 0.98
C TYR A 102 3.07 36.97 2.16
N ALA A 103 2.82 36.44 3.36
CA ALA A 103 3.71 36.65 4.49
C ALA A 103 5.08 36.00 4.28
N GLU A 104 5.13 34.78 3.74
CA GLU A 104 6.39 34.10 3.39
C GLU A 104 7.13 34.83 2.26
N GLU A 105 6.42 35.28 1.22
CA GLU A 105 6.99 36.10 0.13
C GLU A 105 7.60 37.39 0.66
N LEU A 106 6.89 38.13 1.52
CA LEU A 106 7.38 39.37 2.11
C LEU A 106 8.63 39.13 2.97
N VAL A 107 8.64 38.07 3.79
CA VAL A 107 9.81 37.71 4.60
C VAL A 107 11.01 37.38 3.72
N ASN A 108 10.81 36.70 2.59
CA ASN A 108 11.88 36.39 1.65
C ASN A 108 12.43 37.66 0.96
N GLN A 109 11.55 38.56 0.52
CA GLN A 109 11.94 39.86 -0.06
C GLN A 109 12.79 40.68 0.93
N LEU A 110 12.36 40.77 2.19
CA LEU A 110 13.10 41.51 3.21
C LEU A 110 14.47 40.90 3.52
N LYS A 111 14.59 39.57 3.48
CA LYS A 111 15.89 38.88 3.64
C LYS A 111 16.83 39.22 2.47
N GLU A 112 16.33 39.18 1.24
CA GLU A 112 17.10 39.52 0.04
C GLU A 112 17.57 40.98 0.07
N GLU A 113 16.70 41.92 0.44
CA GLU A 113 17.08 43.32 0.60
C GLU A 113 18.14 43.53 1.68
N ALA A 114 18.06 42.81 2.80
CA ALA A 114 19.05 42.88 3.86
C ALA A 114 20.42 42.30 3.45
N LEU A 115 20.44 41.31 2.55
CA LEU A 115 21.66 40.75 1.95
C LEU A 115 22.28 41.70 0.92
N GLN A 116 21.47 42.44 0.15
CA GLN A 116 21.95 43.43 -0.83
C GLN A 116 22.47 44.74 -0.21
N LYS A 117 22.03 45.07 1.02
CA LYS A 117 22.48 46.26 1.77
C LYS A 117 23.78 46.04 2.56
N LYS A 118 24.36 44.84 2.52
CA LYS A 118 25.67 44.50 3.09
C LYS A 118 26.76 44.53 2.03
#